data_AF-A0A1Z5JP70-F1
#
_entry.id   AF-A0A1Z5JP70-F1
#
_cell.length_a   1.000
_cell.length_b   1.000
_cell.length_c   1.000
_cell.angle_alpha   90.00
_cell.angle_beta   90.00
_cell.angle_gamma   90.00
#
_symmetry.space_group_name_H-M   'P 1'
#
loop_
_entity.id
_entity.type
_entity.pdbx_description
1 polymer ?
#
loop_
_entity_poly.entity_id
_entity_poly.type
_entity_poly.pdbx_seq_one_letter_code
_entity_poly.pdbx_strand_id
1 'polypeptide(L)'
;MTLASAEVLHSSQSSRKDELLAKLGGKQVLNAAVDRFYDRLLQDPELQRFFHGNNISVLKWHQFNFMSIAFTTMPKDLDVEHLVLNKHAKLFEMGLNESHFDLMMKHLRSTFEELDIDKALIQEAVQVLTPMRSLFEQGGKAANLREENWRKGAQAAAAVAVISLLTWRFMATRKR
;
A
#
# COMPACT_ATOMS: atom_id res chain seq x y z
N MET A 1 -13.02 -39.47 32.08
CA MET A 1 -12.82 -38.31 31.17
C MET A 1 -11.99 -37.30 31.92
N THR A 2 -10.73 -37.18 31.54
CA THR A 2 -9.66 -36.47 32.27
C THR A 2 -9.75 -34.95 32.08
N LEU A 3 -9.42 -34.21 33.15
CA LEU A 3 -9.46 -32.75 33.28
C LEU A 3 -8.67 -31.98 32.19
N ALA A 4 -7.77 -32.66 31.45
CA ALA A 4 -7.01 -32.09 30.34
C ALA A 4 -7.86 -31.61 29.15
N SER A 5 -9.10 -32.11 28.98
CA SER A 5 -9.97 -31.66 27.89
C SER A 5 -10.60 -30.28 28.13
N ALA A 6 -10.62 -29.79 29.38
CA ALA A 6 -11.23 -28.49 29.72
C ALA A 6 -10.24 -27.30 29.58
N GLU A 7 -8.94 -27.50 29.84
CA GLU A 7 -7.90 -26.46 29.70
C GLU A 7 -7.58 -26.12 28.23
N VAL A 8 -7.58 -27.13 27.34
CA VAL A 8 -7.27 -26.92 25.91
C VAL A 8 -8.39 -26.15 25.20
N LEU A 9 -9.64 -26.28 25.64
CA LEU A 9 -10.77 -25.56 25.05
C LEU A 9 -10.84 -24.08 25.51
N HIS A 10 -10.48 -23.78 26.76
CA HIS A 10 -10.43 -22.40 27.27
C HIS A 10 -9.28 -21.57 26.66
N SER A 11 -8.14 -22.21 26.36
CA SER A 11 -7.00 -21.56 25.70
C SER A 11 -7.38 -20.96 24.33
N SER A 12 -8.19 -21.66 23.53
CA SER A 12 -8.63 -21.18 22.20
C SER A 12 -9.72 -20.08 22.24
N GLN A 13 -10.47 -19.97 23.34
CA GLN A 13 -11.45 -18.88 23.50
C GLN A 13 -10.82 -17.61 24.08
N SER A 14 -9.81 -17.75 24.95
CA SER A 14 -9.04 -16.61 25.44
C SER A 14 -8.26 -15.95 24.32
N SER A 15 -7.52 -16.73 23.51
CA SER A 15 -6.70 -16.17 22.42
C SER A 15 -7.52 -15.41 21.37
N ARG A 16 -8.73 -15.89 21.04
CA ARG A 16 -9.63 -15.22 20.08
C ARG A 16 -10.24 -13.93 20.60
N LYS A 17 -10.37 -13.75 21.93
CA LYS A 17 -10.73 -12.45 22.54
C LYS A 17 -9.53 -11.51 22.66
N ASP A 18 -8.32 -12.06 22.66
CA ASP A 18 -7.07 -11.30 22.72
C ASP A 18 -6.65 -10.76 21.34
N GLU A 19 -7.12 -11.36 20.24
CA GLU A 19 -6.91 -10.88 18.86
C GLU A 19 -7.51 -9.48 18.63
N LEU A 20 -6.73 -8.59 18.03
CA LEU A 20 -7.12 -7.19 17.79
C LEU A 20 -8.42 -7.08 16.97
N LEU A 21 -8.63 -7.94 15.97
CA LEU A 21 -9.86 -7.95 15.19
C LEU A 21 -11.10 -8.15 16.06
N ALA A 22 -11.04 -9.02 17.05
CA ALA A 22 -12.17 -9.25 17.96
C ALA A 22 -12.42 -8.03 18.85
N LYS A 23 -11.35 -7.40 19.35
CA LYS A 23 -11.42 -6.15 20.15
C LYS A 23 -12.00 -4.98 19.36
N LEU A 24 -11.73 -4.91 18.06
CA LEU A 24 -12.31 -3.91 17.13
C LEU A 24 -13.80 -4.16 16.82
N GLY A 25 -14.45 -5.18 17.40
CA GLY A 25 -15.85 -5.52 17.10
C GLY A 25 -16.01 -6.54 15.97
N GLY A 26 -14.93 -7.21 15.57
CA GLY A 26 -14.94 -8.32 14.63
C GLY A 26 -15.11 -7.92 13.16
N LYS A 27 -15.37 -8.93 12.33
CA LYS A 27 -15.45 -8.79 10.87
C LYS A 27 -16.56 -7.84 10.41
N GLN A 28 -17.67 -7.76 11.14
CA GLN A 28 -18.78 -6.87 10.76
C GLN A 28 -18.37 -5.40 10.87
N VAL A 29 -17.72 -5.01 11.97
CA VAL A 29 -17.22 -3.65 12.16
C VAL A 29 -16.09 -3.36 11.17
N LEU A 30 -15.18 -4.31 10.94
CA LEU A 30 -14.13 -4.13 9.94
C LEU A 30 -14.70 -3.92 8.53
N ASN A 31 -15.75 -4.64 8.14
CA ASN A 31 -16.39 -4.43 6.85
C ASN A 31 -16.97 -3.01 6.72
N ALA A 32 -17.69 -2.54 7.74
CA ALA A 32 -18.21 -1.17 7.78
C ALA A 32 -17.08 -0.12 7.75
N ALA A 33 -15.97 -0.39 8.44
CA ALA A 33 -14.79 0.46 8.42
C ALA A 33 -14.16 0.52 7.02
N VAL A 34 -14.00 -0.62 6.34
CA VAL A 34 -13.48 -0.64 4.96
C VAL A 34 -14.39 0.14 4.02
N ASP A 35 -15.70 0.02 4.17
CA ASP A 35 -16.64 0.78 3.34
C ASP A 35 -16.45 2.30 3.50
N ARG A 36 -16.52 2.81 4.73
CA ARG A 36 -16.34 4.24 5.04
C ARG A 36 -14.94 4.75 4.71
N PHE A 37 -13.92 3.90 4.91
CA PHE A 37 -12.55 4.22 4.57
C PHE A 37 -12.40 4.51 3.08
N TYR A 38 -12.94 3.66 2.20
CA TYR A 38 -12.89 3.92 0.76
C TYR A 38 -13.70 5.14 0.34
N ASP A 39 -14.82 5.43 0.98
CA ASP A 39 -15.58 6.65 0.69
C ASP A 39 -14.71 7.90 0.95
N ARG A 40 -13.88 7.88 2.01
CA ARG A 40 -12.91 8.95 2.30
C ARG A 40 -11.76 8.98 1.30
N LEU A 41 -11.18 7.83 0.95
CA LEU A 41 -10.08 7.75 -0.02
C LEU A 41 -10.47 8.30 -1.40
N LEU A 42 -11.70 8.02 -1.84
CA LEU A 42 -12.22 8.45 -3.13
C LEU A 42 -12.61 9.94 -3.16
N GLN A 43 -12.76 10.56 -1.99
CA GLN A 43 -13.05 11.99 -1.84
C GLN A 43 -11.79 12.83 -1.56
N ASP A 44 -10.66 12.20 -1.26
CA ASP A 44 -9.39 12.91 -1.03
C ASP A 44 -8.72 13.27 -2.36
N PRO A 45 -8.53 14.58 -2.67
CA PRO A 45 -7.92 15.03 -3.92
C PRO A 45 -6.51 14.48 -4.19
N GLU A 46 -5.74 14.20 -3.14
CA GLU A 46 -4.38 13.67 -3.25
C GLU A 46 -4.36 12.16 -3.54
N LEU A 47 -5.45 11.45 -3.23
CA LEU A 47 -5.52 9.99 -3.31
C LEU A 47 -6.39 9.48 -4.47
N GLN A 48 -7.50 10.16 -4.78
CA GLN A 48 -8.52 9.68 -5.72
C GLN A 48 -7.97 9.22 -7.07
N ARG A 49 -6.92 9.90 -7.57
CA ARG A 49 -6.29 9.60 -8.86
C ARG A 49 -5.73 8.18 -8.96
N PHE A 50 -5.29 7.59 -7.85
CA PHE A 50 -4.71 6.24 -7.83
C PHE A 50 -5.77 5.13 -7.96
N PHE A 51 -7.05 5.47 -7.77
CA PHE A 51 -8.17 4.53 -7.83
C PHE A 51 -8.88 4.55 -9.19
N HIS A 52 -8.56 5.49 -10.08
CA HIS A 52 -9.20 5.60 -11.40
C HIS A 52 -9.09 4.29 -12.20
N GLY A 53 -10.23 3.85 -12.75
CA GLY A 53 -10.31 2.64 -13.57
C GLY A 53 -10.33 1.31 -12.79
N ASN A 54 -10.29 1.34 -11.46
CA ASN A 54 -10.36 0.13 -10.64
C ASN A 54 -11.82 -0.22 -10.27
N ASN A 55 -12.06 -1.52 -10.08
CA ASN A 55 -13.29 -1.99 -9.45
C ASN A 55 -13.19 -1.80 -7.93
N ILE A 56 -13.88 -0.79 -7.40
CA ILE A 56 -13.84 -0.44 -5.97
C ILE A 56 -14.32 -1.58 -5.08
N SER A 57 -15.31 -2.36 -5.50
CA SER A 57 -15.79 -3.51 -4.72
C SER A 57 -14.71 -4.58 -4.56
N VAL A 58 -13.91 -4.82 -5.61
CA VAL A 58 -12.78 -5.76 -5.56
C VAL A 58 -11.67 -5.23 -4.64
N LEU A 59 -11.37 -3.93 -4.71
CA LEU A 59 -10.37 -3.31 -3.82
C LEU A 59 -10.80 -3.37 -2.35
N LYS A 60 -12.07 -3.05 -2.05
CA LYS A 60 -12.66 -3.20 -0.71
C LYS A 60 -12.53 -4.64 -0.20
N TRP A 61 -12.84 -5.63 -1.04
CA TRP A 61 -12.68 -7.05 -0.69
C TRP A 61 -11.22 -7.41 -0.36
N HIS A 62 -10.26 -6.98 -1.17
CA HIS A 62 -8.84 -7.22 -0.88
C HIS A 62 -8.38 -6.54 0.42
N GLN A 63 -8.77 -5.28 0.64
CA GLN A 63 -8.42 -4.53 1.85
C GLN A 63 -9.01 -5.19 3.10
N PHE A 64 -10.27 -5.60 3.05
CA PHE A 64 -10.93 -6.32 4.14
C PHE A 64 -10.19 -7.60 4.53
N ASN A 65 -9.81 -8.41 3.53
CA ASN A 65 -9.08 -9.65 3.78
C ASN A 65 -7.69 -9.39 4.35
N PHE A 66 -6.95 -8.44 3.77
CA PHE A 66 -5.64 -8.07 4.27
C PHE A 66 -5.70 -7.59 5.73
N MET A 67 -6.60 -6.65 6.05
CA MET A 67 -6.76 -6.14 7.42
C MET A 67 -7.27 -7.21 8.40
N SER A 68 -8.14 -8.12 7.95
CA SER A 68 -8.57 -9.24 8.78
C SER A 68 -7.39 -10.13 9.19
N ILE A 69 -6.46 -10.40 8.27
CA ILE A 69 -5.26 -11.19 8.53
C ILE A 69 -4.29 -10.39 9.41
N ALA A 70 -4.06 -9.12 9.08
CA ALA A 70 -3.15 -8.25 9.82
C ALA A 70 -3.57 -8.07 11.29
N PHE A 71 -4.86 -7.96 11.57
CA PHE A 71 -5.40 -7.78 12.93
C PHE A 71 -5.65 -9.08 13.70
N THR A 72 -5.27 -10.22 13.14
CA THR A 72 -5.32 -11.52 13.81
C THR A 72 -3.93 -12.11 13.89
N THR A 73 -3.47 -12.77 12.83
CA THR A 73 -2.13 -13.34 12.73
C THR A 73 -1.71 -13.39 11.26
N MET A 74 -0.59 -12.74 10.94
CA MET A 74 0.03 -12.84 9.63
C MET A 74 0.69 -14.22 9.41
N PRO A 75 0.43 -14.90 8.27
CA PRO A 75 1.15 -16.12 7.91
C PRO A 75 2.66 -15.86 7.82
N LYS A 76 3.47 -16.78 8.35
CA LYS A 76 4.94 -16.63 8.38
C LYS A 76 5.58 -16.63 7.00
N ASP A 77 4.93 -17.26 6.04
CA ASP A 77 5.36 -17.46 4.66
C ASP A 77 4.79 -16.42 3.69
N LEU A 78 3.94 -15.50 4.18
CA LEU A 78 3.42 -14.43 3.35
C LEU A 78 4.50 -13.35 3.15
N ASP A 79 5.02 -13.24 1.94
CA ASP A 79 5.92 -12.17 1.53
C ASP A 79 5.13 -10.87 1.27
N VAL A 80 4.86 -10.14 2.35
CA VAL A 80 4.11 -8.88 2.32
C VAL A 80 4.87 -7.80 1.55
N GLU A 81 6.20 -7.76 1.66
CA GLU A 81 7.05 -6.80 0.95
C GLU A 81 6.89 -6.97 -0.57
N HIS A 82 7.11 -8.19 -1.07
CA HIS A 82 6.97 -8.49 -2.49
C HIS A 82 5.54 -8.23 -2.98
N LEU A 83 4.53 -8.60 -2.20
CA LEU A 83 3.13 -8.35 -2.53
C LEU A 83 2.85 -6.85 -2.70
N VAL A 84 3.21 -6.03 -1.70
CA VAL A 84 2.94 -4.59 -1.72
C VAL A 84 3.71 -3.92 -2.85
N LEU A 85 5.01 -4.19 -2.99
CA LEU A 85 5.85 -3.56 -4.01
C LEU A 85 5.35 -3.87 -5.43
N ASN A 86 4.96 -5.12 -5.70
CA ASN A 86 4.49 -5.51 -7.03
C ASN A 86 3.10 -4.99 -7.36
N LYS A 87 2.16 -5.06 -6.41
CA LYS A 87 0.77 -4.63 -6.65
C LYS A 87 0.68 -3.12 -6.86
N HIS A 88 1.60 -2.34 -6.29
CA HIS A 88 1.64 -0.89 -6.40
C HIS A 88 2.68 -0.37 -7.40
N ALA A 89 3.43 -1.25 -8.10
CA ALA A 89 4.54 -0.86 -8.98
C ALA A 89 4.20 0.26 -9.95
N LYS A 90 3.07 0.15 -10.66
CA LYS A 90 2.58 1.18 -11.60
C LYS A 90 2.13 2.46 -10.90
N LEU A 91 1.61 2.34 -9.67
CA LEU A 91 1.16 3.51 -8.90
C LEU A 91 2.37 4.31 -8.39
N PHE A 92 3.48 3.65 -8.04
CA PHE A 92 4.73 4.33 -7.71
C PHE A 92 5.26 5.14 -8.90
N GLU A 93 5.15 4.60 -10.13
CA GLU A 93 5.46 5.34 -11.36
C GLU A 93 4.52 6.53 -11.60
N MET A 94 3.32 6.50 -11.04
CA MET A 94 2.37 7.62 -11.02
C MET A 94 2.58 8.58 -9.83
N GLY A 95 3.65 8.40 -9.05
CA GLY A 95 4.02 9.28 -7.94
C GLY A 95 3.46 8.86 -6.57
N LEU A 96 2.88 7.67 -6.43
CA LEU A 96 2.51 7.11 -5.11
C LEU A 96 3.77 7.00 -4.23
N ASN A 97 3.66 7.35 -2.94
CA ASN A 97 4.78 7.36 -2.00
C ASN A 97 4.27 7.32 -0.54
N GLU A 98 5.18 7.46 0.43
CA GLU A 98 4.88 7.41 1.86
C GLU A 98 3.97 8.52 2.36
N SER A 99 3.98 9.71 1.74
CA SER A 99 3.05 10.79 2.13
C SER A 99 1.59 10.42 1.83
N HIS A 100 1.34 9.69 0.74
CA HIS A 100 0.03 9.15 0.42
C HIS A 100 -0.37 8.03 1.40
N PHE A 101 0.59 7.22 1.83
CA PHE A 101 0.37 6.25 2.91
C PHE A 101 -0.04 6.94 4.22
N ASP A 102 0.62 8.03 4.58
CA ASP A 102 0.28 8.81 5.77
C ASP A 102 -1.15 9.37 5.70
N LEU A 103 -1.60 9.82 4.51
CA LEU A 103 -2.98 10.23 4.27
C LEU A 103 -3.98 9.06 4.41
N MET A 104 -3.65 7.87 3.88
CA MET A 104 -4.47 6.68 4.07
C MET A 104 -4.60 6.31 5.56
N MET A 105 -3.51 6.36 6.34
CA MET A 105 -3.55 6.09 7.78
C MET A 105 -4.37 7.13 8.55
N LYS A 106 -4.33 8.40 8.13
CA LYS A 106 -5.19 9.45 8.68
C LYS A 106 -6.67 9.14 8.45
N HIS A 107 -7.05 8.77 7.22
CA HIS A 107 -8.45 8.40 6.91
C HIS A 107 -8.90 7.17 7.66
N LEU A 108 -8.04 6.15 7.78
CA LEU A 108 -8.36 4.95 8.55
C LEU A 108 -8.63 5.28 10.02
N ARG A 109 -7.79 6.14 10.63
CA ARG A 109 -7.99 6.62 12.01
C ARG A 109 -9.34 7.32 12.15
N SER A 110 -9.64 8.28 11.28
CA SER A 110 -10.92 9.01 11.31
C SER A 110 -12.12 8.09 11.10
N THR A 111 -12.01 7.05 10.26
CA THR A 111 -13.06 6.04 10.10
C THR A 111 -13.30 5.26 11.39
N PHE A 112 -12.26 4.81 12.08
CA PHE A 112 -12.45 4.11 13.35
C PHE A 112 -12.98 5.02 14.46
N GLU A 113 -12.57 6.29 14.48
CA GLU A 113 -13.11 7.30 15.39
C GLU A 113 -14.61 7.52 15.15
N GLU A 114 -15.05 7.59 13.88
CA GLU A 114 -16.47 7.70 13.51
C GLU A 114 -17.30 6.46 13.89
N LEU A 115 -16.66 5.29 13.99
CA LEU A 115 -17.27 4.04 14.42
C LEU A 115 -17.22 3.85 15.95
N ASP A 116 -16.91 4.90 16.70
CA ASP A 116 -16.81 4.91 18.17
C ASP A 116 -15.83 3.86 18.73
N ILE A 117 -14.78 3.52 17.97
CA ILE A 117 -13.73 2.62 18.43
C ILE A 117 -12.81 3.34 19.43
N ASP A 118 -12.46 2.65 20.52
CA ASP A 118 -11.59 3.20 21.55
C ASP A 118 -10.22 3.61 20.98
N LYS A 119 -9.71 4.78 21.42
CA LYS A 119 -8.47 5.36 20.92
C LYS A 119 -7.25 4.44 21.08
N ALA A 120 -7.19 3.63 22.13
CA ALA A 120 -6.09 2.68 22.34
C ALA A 120 -6.13 1.58 21.27
N LEU A 121 -7.32 1.06 20.93
CA LEU A 121 -7.48 0.05 19.87
C LEU A 121 -7.18 0.63 18.49
N ILE A 122 -7.58 1.87 18.23
CA ILE A 122 -7.20 2.58 16.99
C ILE A 122 -5.68 2.68 16.88
N GLN A 123 -5.02 3.04 17.99
CA GLN A 123 -3.56 3.17 18.01
C GLN A 123 -2.86 1.83 17.77
N GLU A 124 -3.36 0.74 18.37
CA GLU A 124 -2.86 -0.62 18.12
C GLU A 124 -3.04 -1.03 16.65
N ALA A 125 -4.21 -0.79 16.06
CA ALA A 125 -4.48 -1.08 14.64
C ALA A 125 -3.56 -0.28 13.70
N VAL A 126 -3.34 0.99 13.99
CA VAL A 126 -2.40 1.83 13.23
C VAL A 126 -0.97 1.31 13.34
N GLN A 127 -0.55 0.88 14.54
CA GLN A 127 0.79 0.32 14.76
C GLN A 127 1.03 -0.96 13.98
N VAL A 128 0.03 -1.85 13.88
CA VAL A 128 0.10 -3.08 13.05
C VAL A 128 0.41 -2.75 11.58
N LEU A 129 -0.18 -1.67 11.06
CA LEU A 129 -0.04 -1.29 9.64
C LEU A 129 1.18 -0.40 9.36
N THR A 130 1.70 0.28 10.38
CA THR A 130 2.82 1.25 10.27
C THR A 130 4.05 0.72 9.53
N PRO A 131 4.50 -0.54 9.72
CA PRO A 131 5.65 -1.07 8.98
C PRO A 131 5.50 -1.03 7.46
N MET A 132 4.28 -0.97 6.93
CA MET A 132 4.05 -0.87 5.48
C MET A 132 4.51 0.48 4.90
N ARG A 133 4.63 1.53 5.73
CA ARG A 133 5.06 2.86 5.27
C ARG A 133 6.41 2.83 4.54
N SER A 134 7.37 2.04 5.03
CA SER A 134 8.70 1.94 4.41
C SER A 134 8.65 1.33 3.01
N LEU A 135 7.68 0.46 2.73
CA LEU A 135 7.50 -0.15 1.41
C LEU A 135 7.01 0.88 0.38
N PHE A 136 6.18 1.83 0.81
CA PHE A 136 5.73 2.93 -0.04
C PHE A 136 6.86 3.93 -0.31
N GLU A 137 7.70 4.20 0.70
CA GLU A 137 8.91 5.01 0.54
C GLU A 137 9.90 4.34 -0.43
N GLN A 138 10.17 3.05 -0.25
CA GLN A 138 11.05 2.24 -1.11
C GLN A 138 10.54 2.21 -2.55
N GLY A 139 9.25 1.92 -2.74
CA GLY A 139 8.60 1.89 -4.05
C GLY A 139 8.67 3.23 -4.77
N GLY A 140 8.31 4.32 -4.08
CA GLY A 140 8.39 5.68 -4.62
C GLY A 140 9.81 6.08 -5.02
N LYS A 141 10.80 5.85 -4.14
CA LYS A 141 12.22 6.11 -4.45
C LYS A 141 12.71 5.31 -5.65
N ALA A 142 12.37 4.02 -5.72
CA ALA A 142 12.76 3.16 -6.83
C ALA A 142 12.16 3.64 -8.16
N ALA A 143 10.89 4.05 -8.18
CA ALA A 143 10.25 4.59 -9.38
C ALA A 143 10.92 5.89 -9.86
N ASN A 144 11.17 6.83 -8.93
CA ASN A 144 11.83 8.11 -9.25
C ASN A 144 13.25 7.89 -9.81
N LEU A 145 14.03 6.97 -9.23
CA LEU A 145 15.37 6.64 -9.73
C LEU A 145 15.32 6.03 -11.14
N ARG A 146 14.34 5.17 -11.44
CA ARG A 146 14.15 4.60 -12.77
C ARG A 146 13.85 5.69 -13.80
N GLU A 147 12.95 6.62 -13.48
CA GLU A 147 12.61 7.74 -14.35
C GLU A 147 13.82 8.66 -14.60
N GLU A 148 14.58 8.98 -13.55
CA GLU A 148 15.79 9.81 -13.67
C GLU A 148 16.84 9.15 -14.58
N ASN A 149 17.09 7.84 -14.40
CA ASN A 149 18.02 7.08 -15.21
C ASN A 149 17.58 7.00 -16.68
N TRP A 150 16.29 6.78 -16.94
CA TRP A 150 15.73 6.83 -18.29
C TRP A 150 15.94 8.20 -18.94
N ARG A 151 15.64 9.29 -18.23
CA ARG A 151 15.81 10.65 -18.73
C ARG A 151 17.26 10.97 -19.08
N LYS A 152 18.21 10.59 -18.22
CA LYS A 152 19.66 10.75 -18.49
C LYS A 152 20.09 9.95 -19.72
N GLY A 153 19.62 8.70 -19.85
CA GLY A 153 19.90 7.86 -21.02
C GLY A 153 19.36 8.45 -22.33
N ALA A 154 18.11 8.93 -22.32
CA ALA A 154 17.49 9.58 -23.47
C ALA A 154 18.23 10.86 -23.90
N GLN A 155 18.66 11.68 -22.94
CA GLN A 155 19.47 12.88 -23.20
C GLN A 155 20.83 12.52 -23.81
N ALA A 156 21.51 11.50 -23.30
CA ALA A 156 22.78 11.03 -23.85
C ALA A 156 22.63 10.51 -25.30
N ALA A 157 21.59 9.70 -25.56
CA ALA A 157 21.29 9.21 -26.91
C ALA A 157 21.00 10.35 -27.90
N ALA A 158 20.22 11.36 -27.49
CA ALA A 158 19.94 12.53 -28.32
C ALA A 158 21.21 13.34 -28.63
N ALA A 159 22.10 13.55 -27.65
CA ALA A 159 23.37 14.24 -27.85
C ALA A 159 24.27 13.50 -28.86
N VAL A 160 24.37 12.17 -28.77
CA VAL A 160 25.13 11.34 -29.73
C VAL A 160 24.53 11.41 -31.13
N ALA A 161 23.21 11.40 -31.26
CA ALA A 161 22.52 11.53 -32.55
C ALA A 161 22.79 12.90 -33.20
N VAL A 162 22.76 13.99 -32.43
CA VAL A 162 23.10 15.34 -32.91
C VAL A 162 24.55 15.41 -33.37
N ILE A 163 25.51 14.90 -32.58
CA ILE A 163 26.93 14.86 -32.97
C ILE A 163 27.11 14.06 -34.26
N SER A 164 26.45 12.91 -34.39
CA SER A 164 26.52 12.05 -35.58
C SER A 164 25.93 12.73 -36.83
N LEU A 165 24.84 13.48 -36.69
CA LEU A 165 24.26 14.26 -37.78
C LEU A 165 25.18 15.41 -38.22
N LEU A 166 25.83 16.09 -37.28
CA LEU A 166 26.78 17.17 -37.56
C LEU A 166 28.03 16.65 -38.28
N THR A 167 28.60 15.52 -37.84
CA THR A 167 29.76 14.91 -38.50
C THR A 167 29.42 14.41 -39.90
N TRP A 168 28.26 13.76 -40.07
CA TRP A 168 27.77 13.35 -41.39
C TRP A 168 27.59 14.55 -42.33
N ARG A 169 26.93 15.62 -41.86
CA ARG A 169 26.70 16.85 -42.65
C ARG A 169 28.02 17.50 -43.05
N PHE A 170 28.99 17.59 -42.14
CA PHE A 170 30.33 18.11 -42.44
C PHE A 170 31.06 17.27 -43.50
N MET A 171 31.03 15.94 -43.37
CA MET A 171 31.65 15.03 -44.36
C MET A 171 30.98 15.13 -45.74
N ALA A 172 29.65 15.26 -45.79
CA ALA A 172 28.91 15.40 -47.03
C ALA A 172 29.21 16.73 -47.75
N THR A 173 29.43 17.82 -47.01
CA THR A 173 29.79 19.13 -47.60
C THR A 173 31.22 19.20 -48.15
N ARG A 174 32.14 18.32 -47.70
CA ARG A 174 33.56 18.33 -48.10
C ARG A 174 33.84 17.47 -49.35
N LYS A 175 32.87 16.68 -49.81
CA LYS A 175 32.95 15.82 -51.02
C LYS A 175 32.39 16.50 -52.29
N ARG A 176 32.07 17.80 -52.23
CA ARG A 176 31.77 18.64 -53.40
C ARG A 176 32.92 19.61 -53.61
#